data_AF-A0A4R5UBC9-F1
#
_entry.id   AF-A0A4R5UBC9-F1
#
_cell.length_a   1.000
_cell.length_b   1.000
_cell.length_c   1.000
_cell.angle_alpha   90.00
_cell.angle_beta   90.00
_cell.angle_gamma   90.00
#
_symmetry.space_group_name_H-M   'P 1'
#
loop_
_entity.id
_entity.type
_entity.pdbx_description
1 polymer ?
#
loop_
_entity_poly.entity_id
_entity_poly.type
_entity_poly.pdbx_seq_one_letter_code
_entity_poly.pdbx_strand_id
1 'polypeptide(L)'
;MNQRQSALPAVDWAIAPAHAKWWAIEESGEAFWYCAPQIAKLTGFWFCDQLPAPNFGFDGDWQISLVERPTSNRCAITIND
;
A
#
# COMPACT_ATOMS: atom_id res chain seq x y z
N MET A 1 24.08 16.66 -1.76
CA MET A 1 22.64 16.58 -1.42
C MET A 1 22.35 15.17 -0.93
N ASN A 2 22.20 14.99 0.39
CA ASN A 2 21.92 13.69 0.99
C ASN A 2 20.47 13.31 0.70
N GLN A 3 20.30 12.24 -0.06
CA GLN A 3 19.05 11.50 -0.20
C GLN A 3 18.60 11.12 1.22
N ARG A 4 17.64 11.87 1.77
CA ARG A 4 16.95 11.45 2.99
C ARG A 4 16.19 10.20 2.59
N GLN A 5 16.65 9.05 3.06
CA GLN A 5 15.91 7.81 3.02
C GLN A 5 14.50 8.11 3.52
N SER A 6 13.53 8.20 2.61
CA SER A 6 12.12 8.35 2.96
C SER A 6 11.76 7.08 3.70
N ALA A 7 11.66 7.16 5.02
CA ALA A 7 11.17 6.05 5.82
C ALA A 7 9.84 5.60 5.21
N LEU A 8 9.70 4.31 4.92
CA LEU A 8 8.45 3.76 4.42
C LEU A 8 7.31 4.28 5.30
N PRO A 9 6.23 4.84 4.74
CA PRO A 9 5.14 5.35 5.55
C PRO A 9 4.67 4.27 6.51
N ALA A 10 4.46 4.67 7.77
CA ALA A 10 3.91 3.80 8.81
C ALA A 10 2.41 3.58 8.57
N VAL A 11 2.09 2.94 7.45
CA VAL A 11 0.73 2.64 7.02
C VAL A 11 0.13 1.62 7.97
N ASP A 12 -0.98 1.97 8.63
CA ASP A 12 -1.72 1.02 9.45
C ASP A 12 -2.59 0.12 8.58
N TRP A 13 -2.08 -1.09 8.30
CA TRP A 13 -2.79 -2.09 7.50
C TRP A 13 -3.94 -2.79 8.27
N ALA A 14 -4.13 -2.53 9.57
CA ALA A 14 -5.24 -3.09 10.33
C ALA A 14 -6.58 -2.44 9.95
N ILE A 15 -6.56 -1.17 9.53
CA ILE A 15 -7.75 -0.45 9.06
C ILE A 15 -7.99 -0.58 7.55
N ALA A 16 -7.03 -1.15 6.83
CA ALA A 16 -7.13 -1.36 5.39
C ALA A 16 -8.19 -2.42 5.05
N PRO A 17 -9.00 -2.22 3.99
CA PRO A 17 -9.91 -3.24 3.49
C PRO A 17 -9.21 -4.59 3.26
N ALA A 18 -9.92 -5.71 3.44
CA ALA A 18 -9.33 -7.05 3.33
C ALA A 18 -8.68 -7.33 1.95
N HIS A 19 -9.19 -6.70 0.90
CA HIS A 19 -8.75 -6.82 -0.49
C HIS A 19 -7.75 -5.72 -0.90
N ALA A 20 -7.45 -4.77 -0.02
CA ALA A 20 -6.43 -3.75 -0.25
C ALA A 20 -5.05 -4.41 -0.37
N LYS A 21 -4.35 -4.08 -1.46
CA LYS A 21 -3.01 -4.58 -1.77
C LYS A 21 -1.97 -3.49 -1.74
N TRP A 22 -2.34 -2.27 -2.09
CA TRP A 22 -1.43 -1.14 -2.08
C TRP A 22 -2.06 0.07 -1.39
N TRP A 23 -1.21 0.93 -0.87
CA TRP A 23 -1.53 2.25 -0.37
C TRP A 23 -0.64 3.25 -1.10
N ALA A 24 -1.18 4.37 -1.55
CA ALA A 24 -0.40 5.46 -2.11
C ALA A 24 -1.10 6.81 -1.90
N ILE A 25 -0.32 7.87 -2.04
CA ILE A 25 -0.78 9.25 -2.12
C ILE A 25 -0.76 9.70 -3.58
N GLU A 26 -1.86 10.31 -4.02
CA GLU A 26 -1.99 10.94 -5.34
C GLU A 26 -1.35 12.34 -5.35
N GLU A 27 -1.19 12.94 -6.52
CA GLU A 27 -0.66 14.31 -6.66
C GLU A 27 -1.47 15.36 -5.85
N SER A 28 -2.76 15.10 -5.62
CA SER A 28 -3.62 15.96 -4.79
C SER A 28 -3.28 15.96 -3.29
N GLY A 29 -2.42 15.03 -2.84
CA GLY A 29 -2.14 14.80 -1.43
C GLY A 29 -3.17 13.89 -0.74
N GLU A 30 -4.14 13.37 -1.49
CA GLU A 30 -5.12 12.41 -0.99
C GLU A 30 -4.57 10.98 -1.04
N ALA A 31 -4.85 10.20 -0.01
CA ALA A 31 -4.38 8.83 0.10
C ALA A 31 -5.49 7.84 -0.25
N PHE A 32 -5.10 6.75 -0.90
CA PHE A 32 -6.03 5.70 -1.32
C PHE A 32 -5.48 4.29 -1.08
N TRP A 33 -6.39 3.37 -0.80
CA TRP A 33 -6.18 1.93 -0.90
C TRP A 33 -6.48 1.48 -2.33
N TYR A 34 -5.53 0.79 -2.96
CA TYR A 34 -5.74 0.12 -4.23
C TYR A 34 -5.92 -1.37 -3.97
N CYS A 35 -7.06 -1.88 -4.40
CA CYS A 35 -7.43 -3.25 -4.12
C CYS A 35 -7.08 -4.18 -5.27
N ALA A 36 -6.80 -5.45 -4.95
CA ALA A 36 -6.71 -6.48 -5.96
C ALA A 36 -8.04 -6.56 -6.72
N PRO A 37 -8.01 -6.77 -8.05
CA PRO A 37 -9.22 -6.94 -8.82
C PRO A 37 -9.98 -8.16 -8.32
N GLN A 38 -11.26 -7.98 -8.02
CA GLN A 38 -12.15 -9.10 -7.80
C GLN A 38 -12.45 -9.72 -9.17
N ILE A 39 -11.73 -10.80 -9.51
CA ILE A 39 -12.05 -11.61 -10.70
C ILE A 39 -13.36 -12.35 -10.43
N ALA A 40 -14.49 -11.65 -10.58
CA ALA A 40 -15.77 -12.31 -10.71
C ALA A 40 -15.72 -13.11 -12.02
N LYS A 41 -15.95 -14.43 -11.94
CA LYS A 41 -15.86 -15.38 -13.07
C LYS A 41 -16.72 -15.01 -14.30
N LEU A 42 -17.51 -13.95 -14.23
CA LEU A 42 -18.52 -13.56 -15.21
C LEU A 42 -18.24 -12.24 -15.93
N THR A 43 -17.26 -11.44 -15.50
CA THR A 43 -16.98 -10.12 -16.10
C THR A 43 -15.54 -10.05 -16.57
N GLY A 44 -15.32 -9.90 -17.87
CA GLY A 44 -13.99 -9.73 -18.49
C GLY A 44 -13.32 -8.37 -18.20
N PHE A 45 -13.70 -7.71 -17.10
CA PHE A 45 -13.20 -6.40 -16.69
C PHE A 45 -12.32 -6.55 -15.46
N TRP A 46 -11.10 -6.02 -15.55
CA TRP A 46 -10.19 -5.86 -14.43
C TRP A 46 -10.37 -4.43 -13.91
N PHE A 47 -11.03 -4.27 -12.76
CA PHE A 47 -11.09 -3.00 -12.05
C PHE A 47 -10.43 -3.18 -10.68
N CYS A 48 -9.49 -2.31 -10.35
CA CYS A 48 -8.94 -2.21 -9.00
C CYS A 48 -9.79 -1.18 -8.26
N ASP A 49 -10.52 -1.61 -7.24
CA ASP A 49 -11.26 -0.65 -6.41
C ASP A 49 -10.28 0.30 -5.73
N GLN A 50 -10.51 1.60 -5.92
CA GLN A 50 -9.82 2.68 -5.24
C GLN A 50 -10.71 3.16 -4.08
N LEU A 51 -10.21 3.00 -2.85
CA LEU A 51 -10.95 3.37 -1.64
C LEU A 51 -10.20 4.46 -0.89
N PRO A 52 -10.88 5.48 -0.33
CA PRO A 52 -10.23 6.52 0.46
C PRO A 52 -9.44 5.93 1.64
N ALA A 53 -8.25 6.46 1.88
CA ALA A 53 -7.39 6.06 2.98
C ALA A 53 -6.92 7.29 3.79
N PRO A 54 -6.57 7.14 5.07
CA PRO A 54 -5.81 8.16 5.78
C PRO A 54 -4.43 8.35 5.16
N ASN A 55 -3.90 9.57 5.21
CA ASN A 55 -2.56 9.88 4.71
C ASN A 55 -1.42 9.44 5.65
N PHE A 56 -1.75 8.99 6.87
CA PHE A 56 -0.81 8.57 7.92
C PHE A 56 0.33 9.59 8.21
N GLY A 57 0.10 10.87 7.91
CA GLY A 57 1.11 11.92 8.05
C GLY A 57 2.29 11.79 7.07
N PHE A 58 2.12 11.10 5.94
CA PHE A 58 3.14 11.07 4.89
C PHE A 58 3.30 12.47 4.28
N ASP A 59 4.53 12.97 4.31
CA ASP A 59 4.93 14.30 3.82
C ASP A 59 6.08 14.19 2.79
N GLY A 60 6.09 13.06 2.05
CA GLY A 60 7.10 12.77 1.02
C GLY A 60 6.58 12.96 -0.40
N ASP A 61 7.43 12.72 -1.39
CA ASP A 61 7.02 12.77 -2.79
C ASP A 61 5.95 11.71 -3.07
N TRP A 62 4.82 12.13 -3.66
CA TRP A 62 3.72 11.22 -4.01
C TRP A 62 4.19 10.07 -4.91
N GLN A 63 5.19 10.32 -5.78
CA GLN A 63 5.78 9.32 -6.68
C GLN A 63 6.45 8.14 -5.97
N ILE A 64 6.85 8.31 -4.71
CA ILE A 64 7.50 7.26 -3.91
C ILE A 64 6.58 6.71 -2.80
N SER A 65 5.33 7.16 -2.75
CA SER A 65 4.38 6.81 -1.69
C SER A 65 3.78 5.40 -1.82
N LEU A 66 3.99 4.72 -2.95
CA LEU A 66 3.43 3.40 -3.22
C LEU A 66 4.00 2.34 -2.26
N VAL A 67 3.17 1.87 -1.33
CA VAL A 67 3.50 0.81 -0.39
C VAL A 67 2.59 -0.41 -0.61
N GLU A 68 3.20 -1.58 -0.76
CA GLU A 68 2.50 -2.85 -0.83
C GLU A 68 2.18 -3.39 0.58
N ARG A 69 0.99 -3.97 0.72
CA ARG A 69 0.55 -4.63 1.95
C ARG A 69 1.51 -5.75 2.30
N PRO A 70 2.07 -5.79 3.52
CA PRO A 70 2.89 -6.90 3.96
C PRO A 70 2.08 -8.20 3.85
N THR A 71 2.49 -9.10 2.97
CA THR A 71 2.00 -10.47 3.01
C THR A 71 2.74 -11.15 4.15
N SER A 72 2.01 -11.70 5.11
CA SER A 72 2.59 -12.48 6.20
C SER A 72 3.13 -13.80 5.65
N ASN A 73 4.20 -13.74 4.86
CA ASN A 73 4.87 -14.88 4.28
C ASN A 73 6.39 -14.68 4.35
N ARG A 74 6.91 -14.49 5.56
CA ARG A 74 8.10 -15.22 6.00
C ARG A 74 7.97 -15.54 7.48
N CYS A 75 7.74 -16.81 7.74
CA CYS A 75 8.13 -17.45 8.98
C CYS A 75 9.57 -17.05 9.35
N ALA A 76 9.76 -16.84 10.64
CA ALA A 76 11.07 -16.75 11.26
C ALA A 76 11.94 -17.95 10.85
N ILE A 77 13.15 -17.66 10.35
CA ILE A 77 14.30 -18.51 10.61
C ILE A 77 15.47 -17.57 10.90
N THR A 78 15.69 -17.34 12.19
CA THR A 78 17.00 -16.98 12.72
C THR A 78 17.98 -18.07 12.31
N ILE A 79 18.97 -17.73 11.50
CA ILE A 79 20.25 -18.43 11.55
C ILE A 79 21.27 -17.35 11.89
N ASN A 80 21.63 -17.28 13.17
CA ASN A 80 22.95 -16.81 13.55
C ASN A 80 23.89 -17.98 13.24
N ASP A 81 24.88 -17.74 12.39
CA ASP A 81 26.23 -18.32 12.50
C ASP A 81 27.23 -17.24 12.09
#